data_AF-A0A5C5ZAB9-F1
#
_entry.id   AF-A0A5C5ZAB9-F1
#
_cell.length_a   1.000
_cell.length_b   1.000
_cell.length_c   1.000
_cell.angle_alpha   90.00
_cell.angle_beta   90.00
_cell.angle_gamma   90.00
#
_symmetry.space_group_name_H-M   'P 1'
#
loop_
_entity.id
_entity.type
_entity.pdbx_description
1 polymer ?
#
loop_
_entity_poly.entity_id
_entity_poly.type
_entity_poly.pdbx_seq_one_letter_code
_entity_poly.pdbx_strand_id
1 'polypeptide(L)'
;MKFHFPILIIDEDFRSENASGLGIRALAEAIENEGAEVIGATSYGDLSQFAQQQSRASAFILSIDDGEIVAGQEAPCRLPENPTVQ
;
A
#
# COMPACT_ATOMS: atom_id res chain seq x y z
N MET A 1 3.68 -25.08 14.44
CA MET A 1 2.98 -24.17 13.51
C MET A 1 4.03 -23.25 12.90
N LYS A 2 4.18 -23.19 11.57
CA LYS A 2 5.07 -22.21 10.92
C LYS A 2 4.24 -20.96 10.65
N PHE A 3 4.58 -19.85 11.32
CA PHE A 3 3.97 -18.56 11.06
C PHE A 3 4.60 -17.99 9.80
N HIS A 4 3.89 -18.09 8.68
CA HIS A 4 4.21 -17.34 7.49
C HIS A 4 3.70 -15.91 7.68
N PHE A 5 4.58 -14.94 7.50
CA PHE A 5 4.27 -13.52 7.56
C PHE A 5 4.43 -12.94 6.15
N PRO A 6 3.33 -12.86 5.38
CA PRO A 6 3.42 -12.44 3.99
C PRO A 6 3.84 -10.97 3.83
N ILE A 7 4.49 -10.70 2.69
CA ILE A 7 4.77 -9.35 2.21
C ILE A 7 3.64 -8.95 1.27
N LEU A 8 2.98 -7.85 1.56
CA LEU A 8 1.88 -7.33 0.74
C LEU A 8 2.44 -6.32 -0.26
N ILE A 9 2.10 -6.50 -1.53
CA ILE A 9 2.42 -5.56 -2.61
C ILE A 9 1.11 -4.94 -3.07
N ILE A 10 1.02 -3.62 -3.03
CA ILE A 10 -0.11 -2.86 -3.58
C ILE A 10 0.39 -2.03 -4.75
N ASP A 11 -0.13 -2.34 -5.93
CA ASP A 11 0.18 -1.66 -7.17
C ASP A 11 -1.05 -1.74 -8.09
N GLU A 12 -1.49 -0.60 -8.62
CA GLU A 12 -2.66 -0.54 -9.52
C GLU A 12 -2.48 -1.40 -10.77
N ASP A 13 -1.23 -1.57 -11.18
CA ASP A 13 -0.79 -2.31 -12.35
C ASP A 13 -0.32 -3.74 -12.05
N PHE A 14 -0.53 -4.26 -10.84
CA PHE A 14 0.00 -5.58 -10.45
C PHE A 14 -0.45 -6.70 -11.41
N ARG A 15 -1.65 -6.57 -11.98
CA ARG A 15 -2.23 -7.51 -12.95
C ARG A 15 -2.08 -7.05 -14.42
N SER A 16 -1.53 -5.87 -14.65
CA SER A 16 -1.33 -5.28 -15.97
C SER A 16 -0.14 -5.93 -16.70
N GLU A 17 -0.20 -5.95 -18.03
CA GLU A 17 0.90 -6.39 -18.91
C GLU A 17 1.82 -5.23 -19.36
N ASN A 18 1.70 -4.07 -18.72
CA ASN A 18 2.58 -2.93 -18.97
C ASN A 18 3.95 -3.14 -18.28
N ALA A 19 4.90 -2.27 -18.59
CA ALA A 19 6.26 -2.36 -18.03
C ALA A 19 6.27 -2.27 -16.49
N SER A 20 5.38 -1.47 -15.90
CA SER A 20 5.23 -1.31 -14.44
C SER A 20 4.77 -2.61 -13.78
N GLY A 21 3.67 -3.19 -14.28
CA GLY A 21 3.09 -4.44 -13.82
C GLY A 21 3.98 -5.67 -14.04
N LEU A 22 4.85 -5.64 -15.05
CA LEU A 22 5.89 -6.67 -15.23
C LEU A 22 7.01 -6.53 -14.20
N GLY A 23 7.45 -5.30 -13.92
CA GLY A 23 8.49 -5.03 -12.93
C GLY A 23 8.08 -5.45 -11.52
N ILE A 24 6.86 -5.10 -11.11
CA ILE A 24 6.37 -5.45 -9.76
C ILE A 24 6.17 -6.96 -9.58
N ARG A 25 5.77 -7.68 -10.64
CA ARG A 25 5.67 -9.15 -10.61
C ARG A 25 7.04 -9.82 -10.57
N ALA A 26 8.03 -9.29 -11.28
CA ALA A 26 9.40 -9.77 -11.17
C ALA A 26 9.96 -9.57 -9.75
N LEU A 27 9.62 -8.45 -9.09
CA LEU A 27 9.96 -8.24 -7.68
C LEU A 27 9.25 -9.26 -6.77
N ALA A 28 7.95 -9.50 -6.98
CA ALA A 28 7.20 -10.51 -6.23
C ALA A 28 7.84 -11.90 -6.35
N GLU A 29 8.16 -12.33 -7.57
CA GLU A 29 8.80 -13.62 -7.85
C GLU A 29 10.19 -13.73 -7.19
N ALA A 30 10.99 -12.66 -7.23
CA ALA A 30 12.27 -12.62 -6.55
C ALA A 30 12.13 -12.81 -5.03
N ILE A 31 11.13 -12.16 -4.42
CA ILE A 31 10.84 -12.30 -2.99
C ILE A 31 10.35 -13.71 -2.64
N GLU A 32 9.50 -14.31 -3.49
CA GLU A 32 9.02 -15.68 -3.32
C GLU A 32 10.17 -16.71 -3.38
N ASN A 33 11.14 -16.49 -4.28
CA ASN A 33 12.32 -17.34 -4.41
C ASN A 33 13.24 -17.30 -3.16
N GLU A 34 13.21 -16.22 -2.39
CA GLU A 34 13.91 -16.10 -1.10
C GLU A 34 13.15 -16.80 0.05
N GLY A 35 11.98 -17.40 -0.23
CA GLY A 35 11.19 -18.17 0.72
C GLY A 35 10.18 -17.36 1.53
N ALA A 36 9.94 -16.09 1.15
CA ALA A 36 8.85 -15.29 1.68
C ALA A 36 7.55 -15.53 0.89
N GLU A 37 6.41 -15.32 1.54
CA GLU A 37 5.10 -15.37 0.87
C GLU A 37 4.75 -13.96 0.39
N VAL A 38 4.29 -13.82 -0.87
CA VAL A 38 3.89 -12.52 -1.43
C VAL A 38 2.41 -12.52 -1.75
N ILE A 39 1.73 -11.42 -1.39
CA ILE A 39 0.32 -11.20 -1.70
C ILE A 39 0.22 -9.89 -2.48
N GLY A 40 -0.22 -9.98 -3.75
CA GLY A 40 -0.46 -8.81 -4.60
C GLY A 40 -1.92 -8.34 -4.54
N ALA A 41 -2.11 -7.04 -4.31
CA ALA A 41 -3.40 -6.36 -4.38
C ALA A 41 -3.33 -5.18 -5.38
N THR A 42 -4.46 -4.89 -6.02
CA THR A 42 -4.57 -3.83 -7.05
C THR A 42 -5.24 -2.57 -6.55
N SER A 43 -5.82 -2.58 -5.34
CA SER A 43 -6.60 -1.47 -4.80
C SER A 43 -6.04 -1.02 -3.46
N TYR A 44 -5.72 0.27 -3.38
CA TYR A 44 -5.39 0.98 -2.14
C TYR A 44 -6.47 0.85 -1.05
N GLY A 45 -7.74 0.71 -1.44
CA GLY A 45 -8.87 0.56 -0.52
C GLY A 45 -8.87 -0.78 0.22
N ASP A 46 -8.24 -1.81 -0.35
CA ASP A 46 -8.22 -3.15 0.24
C ASP A 46 -7.23 -3.22 1.42
N LEU A 47 -6.27 -2.29 1.47
CA LEU A 47 -5.19 -2.22 2.48
C LEU A 47 -5.76 -2.08 3.90
N SER A 48 -6.81 -1.26 4.06
CA SER A 48 -7.51 -1.07 5.34
C SER A 48 -8.25 -2.33 5.79
N GLN A 49 -8.77 -3.14 4.85
CA GLN A 49 -9.43 -4.40 5.15
C GLN A 49 -8.41 -5.51 5.47
N PHE A 50 -7.30 -5.57 4.73
CA PHE A 50 -6.20 -6.50 4.99
C PHE A 50 -5.55 -6.26 6.36
N ALA A 51 -5.30 -4.99 6.71
CA ALA A 51 -4.76 -4.63 8.01
C ALA A 51 -5.70 -4.99 9.18
N GLN A 52 -7.02 -4.86 8.99
CA GLN A 52 -8.02 -5.11 10.04
C GLN A 52 -8.37 -6.59 10.21
N GLN A 53 -8.45 -7.38 9.13
CA GLN A 53 -8.95 -8.76 9.21
C GLN A 53 -7.87 -9.81 9.43
N GLN A 54 -6.61 -9.55 9.06
CA GLN A 54 -5.52 -10.53 9.11
C GLN A 54 -4.17 -9.84 9.35
N SER A 55 -3.91 -9.36 10.57
CA SER A 55 -2.62 -8.75 10.95
C SER A 55 -1.49 -9.80 11.05
N ARG A 56 -1.13 -10.35 9.89
CA ARG A 56 0.01 -11.26 9.69
C ARG A 56 0.97 -10.74 8.64
N ALA A 57 0.69 -9.58 8.04
CA ALA A 57 1.61 -8.92 7.12
C ALA A 57 2.91 -8.57 7.86
N SER A 58 4.05 -8.96 7.28
CA SER A 58 5.38 -8.57 7.77
C SER A 58 5.82 -7.23 7.21
N ALA A 59 5.49 -6.97 5.94
CA ALA A 59 5.87 -5.75 5.24
C ALA A 59 4.82 -5.38 4.18
N PHE A 60 4.81 -4.10 3.83
CA PHE A 60 4.00 -3.54 2.75
C PHE A 60 4.92 -2.84 1.76
N ILE A 61 4.74 -3.14 0.47
CA ILE A 61 5.37 -2.47 -0.66
C ILE A 61 4.24 -1.76 -1.39
N LEU A 62 4.37 -0.45 -1.52
CA LEU A 62 3.35 0.41 -2.10
C LEU A 62 3.96 1.15 -3.29
N SER A 63 3.32 1.02 -4.44
CA SER A 63 3.71 1.72 -5.66
C SER A 63 2.87 3.00 -5.77
N ILE A 64 3.50 4.15 -5.47
CA ILE A 64 2.88 5.47 -5.43
C ILE A 64 3.37 6.29 -6.63
N ASP A 65 2.46 6.94 -7.34
CA ASP A 65 2.81 7.92 -8.38
C ASP A 65 2.96 9.34 -7.78
N ASP A 66 3.70 10.21 -8.46
CA ASP A 66 4.02 11.59 -8.02
C ASP A 66 2.75 12.41 -7.69
N GLY A 67 1.62 12.11 -8.34
CA GLY A 67 0.32 12.76 -8.09
C GLY A 67 -0.38 12.32 -6.80
N GLU A 68 -0.07 11.13 -6.28
CA GLU A 68 -0.74 10.57 -5.09
C GLU A 68 -0.12 11.06 -3.77
N ILE A 69 1.14 11.47 -3.79
CA ILE A 69 1.84 11.98 -2.59
C ILE A 69 1.20 13.29 -2.09
N VAL A 70 0.58 14.07 -2.99
CA VAL A 70 0.02 15.40 -2.69
C VAL A 70 -1.30 15.31 -1.91
N ALA A 71 -2.07 14.22 -2.08
CA ALA A 71 -3.37 14.05 -1.43
C ALA A 71 -3.30 13.96 0.11
N GLY A 72 -2.12 13.67 0.67
CA GLY A 72 -1.88 13.64 2.12
C GLY A 72 -1.57 15.01 2.76
N GLN A 73 -1.36 16.06 1.96
CA GLN A 73 -1.00 17.40 2.46
C GLN A 73 -2.18 18.36 2.57
N GLU A 74 -3.36 18.00 2.07
CA GLU A 74 -4.59 18.78 2.26
C GLU A 74 -5.46 18.25 3.40
N ALA A 75 -4.89 18.18 4.60
CA ALA A 75 -5.68 18.50 5.77
C ALA A 75 -5.56 20.01 5.98
N PRO A 76 -6.52 20.85 5.57
CA PRO A 76 -6.54 22.21 6.08
C PRO A 76 -6.71 22.07 7.59
N CYS A 77 -5.63 22.34 8.33
CA CYS A 77 -5.69 22.58 9.75
C CYS A 77 -6.56 23.84 9.94
N ARG A 78 -7.88 23.67 9.93
CA ARG A 78 -8.82 24.70 10.34
C ARG A 78 -8.59 24.91 11.82
N LEU A 79 -7.73 25.87 12.13
CA LEU A 79 -7.78 26.50 13.43
C LEU A 79 -9.22 26.98 13.64
N PRO A 80 -9.86 26.70 14.79
CA PRO A 80 -11.11 27.34 15.11
C PRO A 80 -10.86 28.85 15.09
N GLU A 81 -11.55 29.54 14.18
CA GLU A 81 -11.53 30.99 14.10
C GLU A 81 -12.03 31.50 15.46
N ASN A 82 -11.10 32.00 16.26
CA ASN A 82 -11.41 32.55 17.57
C ASN A 82 -12.35 33.75 17.35
N PRO A 83 -13.60 33.72 17.84
CA PRO A 83 -14.49 34.85 17.66
C PRO A 83 -13.92 36.02 18.46
N THR A 84 -13.37 36.98 17.73
CA THR A 84 -12.90 38.24 18.27
C THR A 84 -14.08 38.95 18.92
N VAL A 85 -13.90 39.24 20.21
CA VAL A 85 -14.29 40.47 20.90
C VAL A 85 -15.25 41.35 20.08
N GLN A 86 -16.51 41.37 20.50
CA GLN A 86 -17.25 42.62 20.70
C GLN A 86 -17.91 42.57 22.07
#